data_AF-A0A927EYE4-F1
#
_entry.id   AF-A0A927EYE4-F1
#
_cell.length_a   1.000
_cell.length_b   1.000
_cell.length_c   1.000
_cell.angle_alpha   90.00
_cell.angle_beta   90.00
_cell.angle_gamma   90.00
#
_symmetry.space_group_name_H-M   'P 1'
#
loop_
_entity.id
_entity.type
_entity.pdbx_description
1 polymer ?
#
loop_
_entity_poly.entity_id
_entity_poly.type
_entity_poly.pdbx_seq_one_letter_code
_entity_poly.pdbx_strand_id
1 'polypeptide(L)' 'MNGRTHAARCGSGSRRSAMRSACARSHRRATTGIVPVRDSKSPAGPVLNVSAAAFTTFVAGVKARQLGAA' A
#
# COMPACT_ATOMS: atom_id res chain seq x y z
N MET A 1 -27.46 28.86 1.77
CA MET A 1 -27.45 28.10 3.04
C MET A 1 -26.71 26.80 2.79
N ASN A 2 -25.54 26.67 3.41
CA ASN A 2 -24.45 25.79 2.99
C ASN A 2 -24.49 24.41 3.65
N GLY A 3 -24.15 23.38 2.86
CA GLY A 3 -23.14 22.35 3.18
C GLY A 3 -23.41 21.38 4.34
N ARG A 4 -23.62 20.10 3.99
CA ARG A 4 -23.31 18.95 4.86
C ARG A 4 -22.56 17.87 4.08
N THR A 5 -21.24 17.95 4.11
CA THR A 5 -20.32 16.88 3.70
C THR A 5 -19.98 16.05 4.92
N HIS A 6 -20.38 14.78 4.95
CA HIS A 6 -19.97 13.84 6.00
C HIS A 6 -18.52 13.39 5.77
N ALA A 7 -17.58 14.03 6.45
CA ALA A 7 -16.24 13.50 6.62
C ALA A 7 -16.25 12.52 7.81
N ALA A 8 -16.11 11.23 7.53
CA ALA A 8 -15.85 10.22 8.55
C ALA A 8 -14.54 10.58 9.29
N ARG A 9 -14.67 10.92 10.57
CA ARG A 9 -13.58 11.29 11.47
C ARG A 9 -12.92 10.01 12.00
N CYS A 10 -11.61 9.84 11.83
CA CYS A 10 -10.86 8.79 12.52
C CYS A 10 -10.96 9.01 14.04
N GLY A 11 -11.76 8.19 14.72
CA GLY A 11 -11.97 8.21 16.16
C GLY A 11 -11.04 7.26 16.92
N SER A 12 -10.24 7.86 17.81
CA SER A 12 -9.89 7.42 19.19
C SER A 12 -9.72 5.93 19.52
N GLY A 13 -8.48 5.51 19.82
CA GLY A 13 -8.19 4.26 20.53
C GLY A 13 -6.74 4.10 21.04
N SER A 14 -6.54 4.36 22.35
CA SER A 14 -5.43 3.95 23.25
C SER A 14 -4.05 4.62 23.20
N ARG A 15 -3.48 4.79 24.40
CA ARG A 15 -2.56 5.86 24.86
C ARG A 15 -1.05 5.57 24.77
N ARG A 16 -0.57 4.62 23.97
CA ARG A 16 0.89 4.39 23.79
C ARG A 16 1.25 4.04 22.35
N SER A 17 1.48 5.06 21.52
CA SER A 17 2.46 5.00 20.42
C SER A 17 2.66 6.40 19.85
N ALA A 18 3.57 7.16 20.46
CA ALA A 18 4.10 8.35 19.84
C ALA A 18 5.12 7.93 18.77
N MET A 19 4.64 7.71 17.55
CA MET A 19 5.41 7.91 16.32
C MET A 19 4.37 8.25 15.26
N ARG A 20 4.25 9.55 14.93
CA ARG A 20 3.15 10.12 14.16
C ARG A 20 3.15 9.60 12.71
N SER A 21 2.53 8.47 12.45
CA SER A 21 2.17 8.08 11.08
C SER A 21 0.75 8.56 10.82
N ALA A 22 0.64 9.75 10.22
CA ALA A 22 -0.61 10.17 9.61
C ALA A 22 -1.13 9.03 8.72
N CYS A 23 -2.45 8.79 8.73
CA CYS A 23 -3.08 7.87 7.77
C CYS A 23 -2.91 8.46 6.36
N ALA A 24 -1.74 8.23 5.77
CA ALA A 24 -1.44 8.62 4.40
C ALA A 24 -2.24 7.69 3.50
N ARG A 25 -3.46 8.11 3.15
CA ARG A 25 -4.22 7.51 2.05
C ARG A 25 -3.45 7.73 0.76
N SER A 26 -2.49 6.85 0.50
CA SER A 26 -1.80 6.77 -0.78
C SER A 26 -2.69 5.99 -1.74
N HIS A 27 -3.79 6.61 -2.20
CA HIS A 27 -4.49 6.11 -3.37
C HIS A 27 -3.51 6.22 -4.54
N ARG A 28 -2.88 5.10 -4.82
CA ARG A 28 -1.90 4.90 -5.87
C ARG A 28 -2.50 5.35 -7.21
N ARG A 29 -1.79 6.22 -7.92
CA ARG A 29 -2.13 6.67 -9.28
C ARG A 29 -2.26 5.47 -10.22
N ALA A 30 -3.11 5.59 -11.23
CA ALA A 30 -3.18 4.64 -12.33
C ALA A 30 -1.83 4.61 -13.06
N THR A 31 -1.02 3.59 -12.77
CA THR A 31 0.23 3.29 -13.48
C THR A 31 -0.05 2.15 -14.44
N THR A 32 -0.31 2.47 -15.71
CA THR A 32 -0.49 1.44 -16.74
C THR A 32 0.81 0.64 -16.86
N GLY A 33 0.76 -0.65 -16.54
CA GLY A 33 1.91 -1.56 -16.72
C GLY A 33 2.95 -1.59 -15.59
N ILE A 34 2.78 -0.84 -14.50
CA ILE A 34 3.69 -0.86 -13.34
C ILE A 34 2.92 -1.16 -12.04
N VAL A 35 3.50 -2.02 -11.20
CA VAL A 35 3.05 -2.38 -9.85
C VAL A 35 4.06 -1.82 -8.84
N PRO A 36 3.71 -0.74 -8.12
CA PRO A 36 4.55 -0.23 -7.03
C PRO A 36 4.55 -1.20 -5.83
N VAL A 37 5.68 -1.46 -5.19
CA VAL A 37 5.74 -2.23 -3.94
C VAL A 37 6.37 -1.32 -2.90
N ARG A 38 5.64 -1.08 -1.81
CA ARG A 38 6.05 -0.23 -0.69
C ARG A 38 6.07 -1.08 0.56
N ASP A 39 7.08 -0.85 1.39
CA ASP A 39 7.09 -1.42 2.73
C ASP A 39 5.98 -0.77 3.57
N SER A 40 5.17 -1.62 4.21
CA SER A 40 4.03 -1.16 5.02
C SER A 40 4.47 -0.37 6.26
N LYS A 41 5.69 -0.63 6.76
CA LYS A 41 6.23 0.00 7.98
C LYS A 41 6.88 1.34 7.71
N SER A 42 7.32 1.59 6.48
CA SER A 42 7.81 2.90 6.03
C SER A 42 6.98 3.43 4.85
N PRO A 43 5.78 3.99 5.12
CA PRO A 43 4.93 4.54 4.07
C PRO A 43 5.58 5.69 3.30
N ALA A 44 6.55 6.40 3.87
CA ALA A 44 7.32 7.46 3.21
C ALA A 44 8.65 6.96 2.59
N GLY A 45 8.95 5.67 2.75
CA GLY A 45 10.16 5.05 2.24
C GLY A 45 10.13 4.81 0.72
N PRO A 46 11.25 4.31 0.17
CA PRO A 46 11.39 4.04 -1.25
C PRO A 46 10.31 3.07 -1.77
N VAL A 47 9.94 3.27 -3.03
CA VAL A 47 8.99 2.43 -3.77
C VAL A 47 9.79 1.57 -4.75
N LEU A 48 9.59 0.26 -4.72
CA LEU A 48 10.06 -0.60 -5.80
C LEU A 48 9.03 -0.59 -6.93
N ASN A 49 9.44 -0.19 -8.14
CA ASN A 49 8.57 -0.25 -9.32
C ASN A 49 8.81 -1.56 -10.06
N VAL A 50 7.82 -2.44 -10.09
CA VAL A 50 7.88 -3.72 -10.79
C VAL A 50 7.01 -3.65 -12.03
N SER A 51 7.43 -4.20 -13.17
CA SER A 51 6.53 -4.31 -14.32
C SER A 51 5.35 -5.22 -14.01
N ALA A 52 4.16 -4.91 -14.52
CA ALA A 52 2.97 -5.72 -14.31
C ALA A 52 3.14 -7.15 -14.87
N ALA A 53 3.89 -7.30 -15.96
CA ALA A 53 4.24 -8.60 -16.53
C ALA A 53 5.09 -9.43 -15.54
N ALA A 54 6.18 -8.86 -15.01
CA ALA A 54 7.04 -9.56 -14.07
C ALA A 54 6.31 -9.90 -12.76
N PHE A 55 5.49 -8.98 -12.24
CA PHE A 55 4.68 -9.24 -11.04
C PHE A 55 3.67 -10.37 -11.27
N THR A 56 3.04 -10.42 -12.44
CA THR A 56 2.12 -11.51 -12.81
C THR A 56 2.84 -12.86 -12.87
N THR A 57 4.00 -12.94 -13.53
CA THR A 57 4.81 -14.16 -13.59
C THR A 57 5.24 -14.62 -12.21
N PHE A 58 5.66 -13.70 -11.34
CA PHE A 58 6.01 -14.01 -9.95
C PHE A 58 4.83 -14.64 -9.20
N VAL A 59 3.65 -14.01 -9.24
CA VAL A 59 2.45 -14.53 -8.55
C VAL A 59 2.04 -15.90 -9.12
N ALA A 60 2.15 -16.09 -10.43
CA ALA A 60 1.90 -17.39 -11.06
C ALA A 60 2.86 -18.47 -10.53
N GLY A 61 4.16 -18.18 -10.44
CA GLY A 61 5.17 -19.08 -9.88
C GLY A 61 4.93 -19.41 -8.41
N VAL A 62 4.53 -18.43 -7.59
CA VAL A 62 4.13 -18.64 -6.18
C VAL A 62 2.94 -19.59 -6.08
N LYS A 63 1.88 -19.35 -6.86
CA LYS A 63 0.67 -20.20 -6.88
C LYS A 63 0.98 -21.63 -7.33
N ALA A 64 1.86 -21.78 -8.30
CA ALA A 64 2.33 -23.08 -8.78
C ALA A 64 3.32 -23.77 -7.82
N ARG A 65 3.71 -23.10 -6.72
CA ARG A 65 4.71 -23.56 -5.74
C ARG A 65 6.08 -23.85 -6.38
N GLN A 66 6.42 -23.13 -7.44
CA GLN A 66 7.67 -23.28 -8.20
C GLN A 66 8.78 -22.36 -7.69
N LEU A 67 8.45 -21.43 -6.79
CA LEU A 67 9.39 -20.52 -6.14
C LEU A 67 9.61 -20.99 -4.70
N GLY A 68 10.68 -21.75 -4.47
CA GLY A 68 11.10 -22.22 -3.15
C GLY A 68 12.25 -21.38 -2.58
N ALA A 69 12.41 -21.41 -1.25
CA ALA A 69 13.67 -21.00 -0.64
C ALA A 69 14.74 -22.04 -0.95
N ALA A 70 15.93 -21.59 -1.35
CA ALA A 70 17.11 -22.43 -1.52
C ALA A 70 17.63 -22.91 -0.16
#